data_AF-A0A8T5Z8J3-F1
#
_entry.id   AF-A0A8T5Z8J3-F1
#
_cell.length_a   1.000
_cell.length_b   1.000
_cell.length_c   1.000
_cell.angle_alpha   90.00
_cell.angle_beta   90.00
_cell.angle_gamma   90.00
#
_symmetry.space_group_name_H-M   'P 1'
#
loop_
_entity.id
_entity.type
_entity.pdbx_description
1 polymer ?
#
loop_
_entity_poly.entity_id
_entity_poly.type
_entity_poly.pdbx_seq_one_letter_code
_entity_poly.pdbx_strand_id
1 'polypeptide(L)' 'REAKTVDHIIPKAHGGTDADSNLQSLCWPCHKAKTARERLK' A
#
# COMPACT_ATOMS: atom_id res chain seq x y z
N ARG A 1 14.79 -5.39 5.26
CA ARG A 1 14.22 -4.13 5.80
C ARG A 1 12.97 -4.52 6.58
N GLU A 2 12.81 -4.05 7.81
CA GLU A 2 11.63 -4.34 8.63
C GLU A 2 10.39 -3.65 8.05
N ALA A 3 9.25 -4.35 8.02
CA ALA A 3 7.97 -3.78 7.64
C ALA A 3 7.44 -2.94 8.79
N LYS A 4 7.04 -1.69 8.51
CA LYS A 4 6.55 -0.74 9.51
C LYS A 4 5.10 -0.31 9.28
N THR A 5 4.55 -0.65 8.11
CA THR A 5 3.22 -0.23 7.68
C THR A 5 2.57 -1.35 6.88
N VAL A 6 1.27 -1.54 7.05
CA VAL A 6 0.46 -2.38 6.18
C VAL A 6 -0.30 -1.47 5.22
N ASP A 7 -0.33 -1.83 3.94
CA ASP A 7 -0.88 -1.01 2.87
C ASP A 7 -1.73 -1.86 1.92
N HIS A 8 -2.76 -1.25 1.32
CA HIS A 8 -3.63 -1.93 0.37
C HIS A 8 -3.01 -1.94 -1.04
N ILE A 9 -2.85 -3.13 -1.64
CA ILE A 9 -2.32 -3.32 -3.00
C ILE A 9 -3.21 -2.57 -4.01
N ILE A 10 -4.51 -2.77 -3.92
CA ILE A 10 -5.54 -1.94 -4.58
C ILE A 10 -6.06 -0.97 -3.53
N PRO A 11 -5.96 0.37 -3.73
CA PRO A 11 -6.49 1.33 -2.77
C PRO A 11 -7.99 1.17 -2.57
N LYS A 12 -8.48 1.44 -1.36
CA LYS A 12 -9.92 1.40 -1.06
C LYS A 12 -10.76 2.29 -1.99
N ALA A 13 -10.22 3.45 -2.36
CA ALA A 13 -10.87 4.37 -3.30
C ALA A 13 -11.12 3.75 -4.68
N HIS A 14 -10.36 2.72 -5.06
CA HIS A 14 -10.49 1.97 -6.31
C HIS A 14 -11.14 0.59 -6.12
N GLY A 15 -11.82 0.36 -5.01
CA GLY A 15 -12.51 -0.91 -4.73
C GLY A 15 -11.66 -1.99 -4.06
N GLY A 16 -10.50 -1.62 -3.50
CA GLY A 16 -9.70 -2.54 -2.69
C GLY A 16 -10.39 -2.97 -1.40
N THR A 17 -10.19 -4.22 -1.01
CA THR A 17 -10.76 -4.82 0.22
C THR A 17 -9.73 -4.90 1.35
N ASP A 18 -10.18 -5.12 2.58
CA ASP A 18 -9.30 -5.42 3.73
C ASP A 18 -8.93 -6.92 3.83
N ALA A 19 -9.09 -7.67 2.74
CA ALA A 19 -8.66 -9.06 2.70
C ALA A 19 -7.13 -9.13 2.76
N ASP A 20 -6.59 -10.13 3.46
CA ASP A 20 -5.14 -10.32 3.61
C ASP A 20 -4.42 -10.41 2.25
N SER A 21 -5.10 -10.93 1.23
CA SER A 21 -4.63 -10.99 -0.16
C SER A 21 -4.48 -9.62 -0.85
N ASN A 22 -5.13 -8.58 -0.34
CA ASN A 22 -5.00 -7.19 -0.80
C ASN A 22 -4.15 -6.34 0.15
N LEU A 23 -3.57 -6.93 1.21
CA LEU A 23 -2.70 -6.23 2.14
C LEU A 23 -1.24 -6.60 1.87
N GLN A 24 -0.35 -5.62 1.97
CA GLN A 24 1.09 -5.83 1.87
C GLN A 24 1.83 -5.12 3.01
N SER A 25 2.82 -5.82 3.55
CA SER A 25 3.71 -5.29 4.58
C SER A 25 4.85 -4.52 3.92
N LEU A 26 4.86 -3.20 4.10
CA LEU A 26 5.84 -2.30 3.49
C LEU A 26 6.74 -1.65 4.53
N CYS A 27 7.98 -1.40 4.10
CA CYS A 27 8.88 -0.52 4.80
C CYS A 27 8.45 0.95 4.59
N TRP A 28 8.72 1.87 5.53
CA TRP A 28 8.36 3.29 5.38
C TRP A 28 8.76 3.94 4.04
N PRO A 29 10.00 3.79 3.55
CA PRO A 29 10.37 4.38 2.26
C PRO A 29 9.67 3.68 1.07
N CYS A 30 9.36 2.38 1.21
CA CYS A 30 8.61 1.62 0.21
C CYS A 30 7.17 2.17 0.11
N HIS A 31 6.52 2.37 1.26
CA HIS A 31 5.17 2.91 1.37
C HIS A 31 5.08 4.33 0.79
N LYS A 32 6.01 5.22 1.18
CA LYS A 32 6.08 6.59 0.62
C LYS A 32 6.21 6.59 -0.89
N ALA A 33 7.04 5.72 -1.46
CA ALA A 33 7.21 5.62 -2.92
C ALA A 33 5.94 5.11 -3.63
N LYS A 34 5.20 4.18 -3.02
CA LYS A 34 3.90 3.72 -3.54
C LYS A 34 2.88 4.86 -3.56
N THR A 35 2.66 5.52 -2.42
CA THR A 35 1.73 6.64 -2.31
C THR A 35 2.05 7.76 -3.31
N ALA A 36 3.34 8.06 -3.54
CA ALA A 36 3.76 9.07 -4.51
C ALA A 36 3.40 8.67 -5.96
N ARG A 37 3.55 7.39 -6.33
CA ARG A 37 3.16 6.89 -7.66
C ARG A 37 1.65 6.88 -7.85
N GLU A 38 0.91 6.52 -6.81
CA GLU A 38 -0.56 6.49 -6.84
C GLU A 38 -1.16 7.87 -7.00
N ARG A 39 -0.53 8.92 -6.44
CA ARG A 39 -0.96 10.31 -6.63
C ARG A 39 -0.78 10.85 -8.05
N LEU A 40 0.06 10.20 -8.86
CA LEU A 40 0.35 10.59 -10.25
C LEU A 40 -0.47 9.80 -11.28
N LYS A 41 -1.27 8.85 -10.83
CA LYS A 41 -2.18 8.02 -11.63
C LYS A 41 -3.60 8.55 -11.54
#